data_AF-F1L5Z5-F1
#
_entry.id   AF-F1L5Z5-F1
#
_cell.length_a   1.000
_cell.length_b   1.000
_cell.length_c   1.000
_cell.angle_alpha   90.00
_cell.angle_beta   90.00
_cell.angle_gamma   90.00
#
_symmetry.space_group_name_H-M   'P 1'
#
loop_
_entity.id
_entity.type
_entity.pdbx_description
1 polymer ?
#
loop_
_entity_poly.entity_id
_entity_poly.type
_entity_poly.pdbx_seq_one_letter_code
_entity_poly.pdbx_strand_id
1 'polypeptide(L)'
;MNLYNLLVITVALCALEINAMRKQGVAVRGQLMCGSSPSNYTRVRIVDIDTGPDPDDTLDEKFTDENGKFELNGSTRELTDIDPVLYIWHDCLDGLTPCQRKITLTIPKKFIHNGDPKPEQWVDIGILNLQGAFESEGRECKPTETQIKLPKFEVVMTARPLVTVYNEKNEPTETQIKLPGVFRAPIRPDIVNFIHDQIRKNKRQPYAVSTEAGHQTSAESWGTGRAVARIPRVRGGGTHRSGQGAFGNMCRGGRMFAPTKVYRRWHRRVNVAQKRYAIVSALAASGVPGLVQARGHIIDQIPEVPFVVTDKIEAFRKTREAVTFLRRSHVWADIEKVYNSKRYRAGKGKGRNRRYKSKLGPVVVYSQDNGVVKAFRNIPGVDLQCVDRLNLLKIAPGGHMGRLIIWTESAFRKLDLIYGTEVRKSVAKASFTMPRAKMCNADFSRLIRSEEIVKAVRPPKKTVKTVRIHRNPLKKSALMVKLNPYAAVIKRAAILAQRKQQKNG
;
A
#
# COMPACT_ATOMS: atom_id res chain seq x y z
N MET A 1 44.89 -24.64 -34.63
CA MET A 1 45.31 -24.79 -33.23
C MET A 1 44.31 -25.72 -32.56
N ASN A 2 44.74 -26.92 -32.11
CA ASN A 2 43.82 -27.90 -31.51
C ASN A 2 43.21 -27.36 -30.21
N LEU A 3 41.94 -27.69 -29.97
CA LEU A 3 41.17 -27.24 -28.80
C LEU A 3 41.90 -27.51 -27.47
N TYR A 4 42.68 -28.59 -27.42
CA TYR A 4 43.51 -28.96 -26.29
C TYR A 4 44.65 -27.95 -26.04
N ASN A 5 45.32 -27.48 -27.09
CA ASN A 5 46.37 -26.47 -26.95
C ASN A 5 45.78 -25.10 -26.56
N LEU A 6 44.58 -24.77 -27.04
CA LEU A 6 43.88 -23.55 -26.61
C LEU A 6 43.50 -23.61 -25.12
N LEU A 7 43.06 -24.79 -24.64
CA LEU A 7 42.69 -25.00 -23.25
C LEU A 7 43.90 -25.01 -22.30
N VAL A 8 45.02 -25.59 -22.72
CA VAL A 8 46.26 -25.57 -21.93
C VAL A 8 46.84 -24.15 -21.86
N ILE A 9 46.80 -23.40 -22.97
CA ILE A 9 47.24 -21.99 -22.99
C ILE A 9 46.32 -21.11 -22.14
N THR A 10 45.00 -21.31 -22.16
CA THR A 10 44.07 -20.53 -21.31
C THR A 10 44.19 -20.89 -19.84
N VAL A 11 44.42 -22.16 -19.48
CA VAL A 11 44.66 -22.57 -18.09
C VAL A 11 46.03 -22.05 -17.60
N ALA A 12 47.06 -22.04 -18.45
CA ALA A 12 48.37 -21.48 -18.11
C ALA A 12 48.34 -19.95 -17.98
N LEU A 13 47.59 -19.24 -18.84
CA LEU A 13 47.35 -17.79 -18.71
C LEU A 13 46.53 -17.46 -17.45
N CYS A 14 45.46 -18.22 -17.15
CA CYS A 14 44.70 -18.05 -15.92
C CYS A 14 45.53 -18.38 -14.66
N ALA A 15 46.48 -19.32 -14.72
CA ALA A 15 47.39 -19.62 -13.61
C ALA A 15 48.45 -18.53 -13.39
N LEU A 16 48.82 -17.78 -14.43
CA LEU A 16 49.69 -16.60 -14.34
C LEU A 16 48.96 -15.38 -13.76
N GLU A 17 47.65 -15.24 -13.98
CA GLU A 17 46.83 -14.14 -13.42
C GLU A 17 46.63 -14.24 -11.90
N ILE A 18 46.71 -15.44 -11.30
CA ILE A 18 46.52 -15.63 -9.84
C ILE A 18 47.69 -15.03 -9.02
N ASN A 19 48.85 -14.77 -9.64
CA ASN A 19 50.00 -14.12 -8.99
C ASN A 19 50.12 -12.62 -9.28
N ALA A 20 49.20 -12.01 -10.03
CA ALA A 20 49.33 -10.62 -10.48
C ALA A 20 48.88 -9.56 -9.44
N MET A 21 48.09 -9.92 -8.43
CA MET A 21 47.61 -8.98 -7.40
C MET A 21 48.49 -9.04 -6.14
N ARG A 22 49.35 -8.02 -5.97
CA ARG A 22 50.23 -7.89 -4.81
C ARG A 22 49.42 -7.37 -3.62
N LYS A 23 49.47 -8.07 -2.48
CA LYS A 23 48.88 -7.56 -1.24
C LYS A 23 49.71 -6.37 -0.76
N GLN A 24 49.06 -5.25 -0.53
CA GLN A 24 49.66 -4.02 -0.03
C GLN A 24 48.91 -3.57 1.21
N GLY A 25 49.62 -3.01 2.19
CA GLY A 25 49.03 -2.61 3.46
C GLY A 25 49.67 -1.36 4.04
N VAL A 26 48.89 -0.67 4.84
CA VAL A 26 49.23 0.60 5.49
C VAL A 26 48.63 0.61 6.89
N ALA A 27 49.38 1.16 7.85
CA ALA A 27 48.92 1.31 9.22
C ALA A 27 49.27 2.68 9.77
N VAL A 28 48.35 3.25 10.53
CA VAL A 28 48.45 4.60 11.09
C VAL A 28 48.01 4.58 12.54
N ARG A 29 48.75 5.30 13.39
CA ARG A 29 48.37 5.58 14.77
C ARG A 29 48.56 7.03 15.12
N GLY A 30 47.86 7.48 16.16
CA GLY A 30 47.99 8.84 16.67
C GLY A 30 47.05 9.10 17.84
N GLN A 31 47.06 10.33 18.33
CA GLN A 31 46.19 10.82 19.40
C GLN A 31 45.50 12.12 18.98
N LEU A 32 44.19 12.19 19.15
CA LEU A 32 43.37 13.35 18.79
C LEU A 32 42.96 14.11 20.03
N MET A 33 43.17 15.42 20.02
CA MET A 33 42.81 16.35 21.10
C MET A 33 41.79 17.37 20.59
N CYS A 34 40.89 17.83 21.46
CA CYS A 34 40.01 18.97 21.22
C CYS A 34 40.28 20.02 22.31
N GLY A 35 41.23 20.91 22.05
CA GLY A 35 41.72 21.86 23.04
C GLY A 35 42.53 21.19 24.13
N SER A 36 42.14 21.38 25.39
CA SER A 36 42.80 20.75 26.54
C SER A 36 42.32 19.33 26.83
N SER A 37 41.28 18.86 26.14
CA SER A 37 40.64 17.56 26.41
C SER A 37 40.92 16.56 25.27
N PRO A 38 41.08 15.26 25.57
CA PRO A 38 41.18 14.25 24.52
C PRO A 38 39.88 14.16 23.72
N SER A 39 40.00 14.00 22.40
CA SER A 39 38.85 13.82 21.51
C SER A 39 38.46 12.34 21.50
N ASN A 40 37.61 11.95 22.45
CA ASN A 40 37.11 10.59 22.59
C ASN A 40 36.05 10.26 21.53
N TYR A 41 35.91 8.98 21.17
CA TYR A 41 34.91 8.49 20.21
C TYR A 41 34.88 9.23 18.86
N THR A 42 36.03 9.76 18.44
CA THR A 42 36.22 10.42 17.15
C THR A 42 36.43 9.34 16.09
N ARG A 43 35.71 9.43 14.99
CA ARG A 43 35.76 8.41 13.93
C ARG A 43 37.01 8.62 13.09
N VAL A 44 37.75 7.55 12.84
CA VAL A 44 38.93 7.54 11.97
C VAL A 44 38.84 6.39 10.98
N ARG A 45 39.24 6.61 9.72
CA ARG A 45 39.15 5.60 8.66
C ARG A 45 40.29 5.76 7.67
N ILE A 46 40.91 4.66 7.27
CA ILE A 46 41.80 4.64 6.10
C ILE A 46 41.00 4.17 4.89
N VAL A 47 41.10 4.91 3.79
CA VAL A 47 40.45 4.61 2.52
C VAL A 47 41.50 4.65 1.42
N ASP A 48 41.43 3.71 0.51
CA ASP A 48 42.14 3.76 -0.75
C ASP A 48 41.36 4.61 -1.75
N ILE A 49 41.98 5.64 -2.31
CA ILE A 49 41.34 6.50 -3.29
C ILE A 49 41.98 6.23 -4.64
N ASP A 50 41.35 5.38 -5.43
CA ASP A 50 41.87 5.00 -6.73
C ASP A 50 41.51 6.02 -7.81
N THR A 51 42.44 6.26 -8.73
CA THR A 51 42.16 7.00 -9.98
C THR A 51 41.80 6.04 -11.13
N GLY A 52 41.71 4.73 -10.85
CA GLY A 52 41.51 3.62 -11.78
C GLY A 52 40.06 3.17 -11.98
N PRO A 53 39.84 2.01 -12.64
CA PRO A 53 38.51 1.41 -12.85
C PRO A 53 37.93 0.69 -11.61
N ASP A 54 38.69 0.60 -10.53
CA ASP A 54 38.34 0.07 -9.22
C ASP A 54 37.55 1.06 -8.35
N PRO A 55 36.60 0.58 -7.52
CA PRO A 55 35.89 1.42 -6.58
C PRO A 55 36.70 1.67 -5.30
N ASP A 56 36.68 2.92 -4.80
CA ASP A 56 37.33 3.32 -3.54
C ASP A 56 37.03 2.36 -2.37
N ASP A 57 38.05 1.67 -1.87
CA ASP A 57 37.93 0.64 -0.85
C ASP A 57 38.28 1.16 0.56
N THR A 58 37.46 0.79 1.56
CA THR A 58 37.77 1.10 2.97
C THR A 58 38.69 0.04 3.56
N LEU A 59 39.89 0.43 3.96
CA LEU A 59 40.92 -0.49 4.46
C LEU A 59 40.73 -0.84 5.95
N ASP A 60 40.50 0.15 6.82
CA ASP A 60 40.17 -0.03 8.25
C ASP A 60 39.38 1.18 8.78
N GLU A 61 38.50 0.96 9.76
CA GLU A 61 37.69 1.99 10.41
C GLU A 61 37.52 1.72 11.91
N LYS A 62 37.89 2.69 12.75
CA LYS A 62 37.74 2.62 14.21
C LYS A 62 37.37 3.98 14.80
N PHE A 63 37.09 3.97 16.11
CA PHE A 63 36.91 5.17 16.92
C PHE A 63 38.09 5.33 17.87
N THR A 64 38.44 6.58 18.20
CA THR A 64 39.43 6.86 19.24
C THR A 64 38.97 6.36 20.61
N ASP A 65 39.94 5.96 21.43
CA ASP A 65 39.72 5.55 22.81
C ASP A 65 39.41 6.72 23.76
N GLU A 66 39.25 6.45 25.05
CA GLU A 66 38.97 7.47 26.08
C GLU A 66 40.08 8.53 26.20
N ASN A 67 41.31 8.19 25.81
CA ASN A 67 42.46 9.10 25.79
C ASN A 67 42.64 9.79 24.42
N GLY A 68 41.75 9.55 23.46
CA GLY A 68 41.82 10.09 22.11
C GLY A 68 42.80 9.37 21.19
N LYS A 69 43.37 8.23 21.60
CA LYS A 69 44.31 7.45 20.78
C LYS A 69 43.58 6.53 19.81
N PHE A 70 44.19 6.29 18.65
CA PHE A 70 43.69 5.33 17.67
C PHE A 70 44.82 4.60 16.95
N GLU A 71 44.48 3.41 16.45
CA GLU A 71 45.36 2.52 15.70
C GLU A 71 44.56 1.85 14.56
N LEU A 72 44.90 2.17 13.32
CA LEU A 72 44.28 1.61 12.12
C LEU A 72 45.31 0.79 11.34
N ASN A 73 44.92 -0.39 10.88
CA ASN A 73 45.76 -1.27 10.07
C ASN A 73 44.89 -1.95 9.02
N GLY A 74 45.15 -1.65 7.75
CA GLY A 74 44.37 -2.16 6.63
C GLY A 74 45.25 -2.57 5.46
N SER A 75 44.73 -3.50 4.65
CA SER A 75 45.43 -4.04 3.49
C SER A 75 44.46 -4.45 2.39
N THR A 76 44.86 -4.26 1.14
CA THR A 76 44.10 -4.62 -0.07
C THR A 76 45.01 -5.36 -1.06
N ARG A 77 44.43 -5.91 -2.14
CA ARG A 77 45.14 -6.65 -3.19
C ARG A 77 44.88 -5.98 -4.53
N GLU A 78 45.84 -5.20 -4.98
CA GLU A 78 45.73 -4.40 -6.20
C GLU A 78 46.93 -4.61 -7.11
N LEU A 79 46.73 -4.26 -8.38
CA LEU A 79 47.75 -4.36 -9.42
C LEU A 79 48.72 -3.16 -9.36
N THR A 80 48.20 -1.98 -9.02
CA THR A 80 48.94 -0.71 -8.84
C THR A 80 49.22 -0.42 -7.36
N ASP A 81 50.12 0.52 -7.07
CA ASP A 81 50.35 0.96 -5.69
C ASP A 81 49.09 1.67 -5.15
N ILE A 82 48.72 1.35 -3.91
CA ILE A 82 47.59 1.96 -3.21
C ILE A 82 47.82 3.47 -3.00
N ASP A 83 46.75 4.26 -2.93
CA ASP A 83 46.76 5.70 -2.64
C ASP A 83 46.00 6.00 -1.33
N PRO A 84 46.56 5.61 -0.16
CA PRO A 84 45.83 5.61 1.09
C PRO A 84 45.68 7.00 1.70
N VAL A 85 44.47 7.26 2.17
CA VAL A 85 44.08 8.52 2.81
C VAL A 85 43.42 8.24 4.16
N LEU A 86 43.85 8.97 5.19
CA LEU A 86 43.24 8.97 6.51
C LEU A 86 42.17 10.05 6.59
N TYR A 87 40.94 9.62 6.89
CA TYR A 87 39.83 10.49 7.20
C TYR A 87 39.57 10.54 8.70
N ILE A 88 39.35 11.74 9.22
CA ILE A 88 39.01 12.01 10.63
C ILE A 88 37.73 12.84 10.66
N TRP A 89 36.68 12.36 11.34
CA TRP A 89 35.43 13.10 11.52
C TRP A 89 35.27 13.57 12.95
N HIS A 90 35.09 14.87 13.16
CA HIS A 90 35.00 15.47 14.49
C HIS A 90 34.02 16.65 14.54
N ASP A 91 33.55 16.94 15.75
CA ASP A 91 32.64 18.07 16.05
C ASP A 91 33.30 19.09 17.01
N CYS A 92 34.64 19.04 17.14
CA CYS A 92 35.40 19.96 18.00
C CYS A 92 35.14 21.43 17.60
N LEU A 93 34.69 22.24 18.58
CA LEU A 93 34.24 23.63 18.42
C LEU A 93 33.14 23.86 17.36
N ASP A 94 32.39 22.82 16.97
CA ASP A 94 31.41 22.92 15.87
C ASP A 94 29.96 23.24 16.34
N GLY A 95 29.70 23.21 17.64
CA GLY A 95 28.38 23.57 18.19
C GLY A 95 27.27 22.59 17.78
N LEU A 96 26.10 23.11 17.37
CA LEU A 96 24.91 22.33 16.94
C LEU A 96 24.73 22.38 15.40
N THR A 97 25.80 22.49 14.63
CA THR A 97 25.68 22.46 13.17
C THR A 97 25.46 21.04 12.65
N PRO A 98 24.55 20.83 11.68
CA PRO A 98 24.38 19.51 11.08
C PRO A 98 25.64 19.12 10.29
N CYS A 99 26.03 17.85 10.41
CA CYS A 99 27.16 17.20 9.73
C CYS A 99 28.53 17.49 10.34
N GLN A 100 29.39 16.46 10.35
CA GLN A 100 30.67 16.51 11.06
C GLN A 100 31.74 17.14 10.16
N ARG A 101 32.68 17.87 10.77
CA ARG A 101 33.90 18.33 10.09
C ARG A 101 34.73 17.10 9.72
N LYS A 102 35.29 17.08 8.51
CA LYS A 102 36.07 15.97 7.96
C LYS A 102 37.45 16.47 7.55
N ILE A 103 38.48 15.97 8.23
CA ILE A 103 39.87 16.20 7.87
C ILE A 103 40.34 15.04 6.98
N THR A 104 41.12 15.38 5.96
CA THR A 104 41.69 14.43 5.00
C THR A 104 43.21 14.55 5.02
N LEU A 105 43.90 13.50 5.46
CA LEU A 105 45.36 13.43 5.50
C LEU A 105 45.86 12.33 4.56
N THR A 106 46.60 12.72 3.52
CA THR A 106 47.22 11.77 2.59
C THR A 106 48.41 11.08 3.24
N ILE A 107 48.45 9.75 3.18
CA ILE A 107 49.55 8.97 3.74
C ILE A 107 50.65 8.85 2.66
N PRO A 108 51.92 9.21 2.96
CA PRO A 108 52.99 9.13 1.98
C PRO A 108 53.25 7.70 1.50
N LYS A 109 53.48 7.52 0.18
CA LYS A 109 53.70 6.20 -0.45
C LYS A 109 54.82 5.37 0.17
N LYS A 110 55.80 6.00 0.83
CA LYS A 110 56.89 5.29 1.53
C LYS A 110 56.43 4.37 2.68
N PHE A 111 55.20 4.56 3.17
CA PHE A 111 54.61 3.76 4.25
C PHE A 111 53.65 2.68 3.72
N ILE A 112 53.62 2.46 2.41
CA ILE A 112 52.95 1.34 1.78
C ILE A 112 53.91 0.16 1.80
N HIS A 113 53.44 -0.96 2.35
CA HIS A 113 54.27 -2.15 2.52
C HIS A 113 53.60 -3.38 1.91
N ASN A 114 54.43 -4.38 1.60
CA ASN A 114 53.94 -5.65 1.07
C ASN A 114 53.33 -6.50 2.17
N GLY A 115 52.08 -6.89 1.97
CA GLY A 115 51.32 -7.62 2.98
C GLY A 115 50.91 -6.71 4.12
N ASP A 116 50.83 -7.28 5.32
CA ASP A 116 50.41 -6.55 6.51
C ASP A 116 51.62 -5.80 7.13
N PRO A 117 51.50 -4.49 7.39
CA PRO A 117 52.58 -3.69 7.92
C PRO A 117 52.94 -4.10 9.36
N LYS A 118 54.24 -4.24 9.63
CA LYS A 118 54.78 -4.54 10.98
C LYS A 118 54.75 -3.29 11.88
N PRO A 119 54.76 -3.42 13.21
CA PRO A 119 54.67 -2.26 14.12
C PRO A 119 55.70 -1.15 13.89
N GLU A 120 56.89 -1.48 13.38
CA GLU A 120 57.96 -0.50 13.07
C GLU A 120 57.66 0.33 11.81
N GLN A 121 56.74 -0.15 10.98
CA GLN A 121 56.35 0.44 9.70
C GLN A 121 55.13 1.34 9.80
N TRP A 122 54.57 1.51 10.99
CA TRP A 122 53.37 2.30 11.21
C TRP A 122 53.67 3.79 11.11
N VAL A 123 52.76 4.52 10.48
CA VAL A 123 52.78 5.98 10.47
C VAL A 123 52.28 6.49 11.81
N ASP A 124 53.13 7.18 12.54
CA ASP A 124 52.73 7.89 13.76
C ASP A 124 52.48 9.35 13.43
N ILE A 125 51.20 9.76 13.44
CA ILE A 125 50.84 11.16 13.19
C ILE A 125 50.97 12.05 14.44
N GLY A 126 51.39 11.47 15.58
CA GLY A 126 51.58 12.18 16.83
C GLY A 126 50.25 12.64 17.45
N ILE A 127 50.30 13.78 18.15
CA ILE A 127 49.15 14.39 18.82
C ILE A 127 48.60 15.51 17.96
N LEU A 128 47.38 15.35 17.44
CA LEU A 128 46.70 16.32 16.58
C LEU A 128 45.59 17.04 17.34
N ASN A 129 45.69 18.37 17.45
CA ASN A 129 44.64 19.19 18.06
C ASN A 129 43.62 19.66 17.01
N LEU A 130 42.41 19.14 17.10
CA LEU A 130 41.28 19.36 16.19
C LEU A 130 40.63 20.75 16.33
N GLN A 131 41.12 21.62 17.23
CA GLN A 131 40.74 23.03 17.26
C GLN A 131 41.32 23.84 16.08
N GLY A 132 42.40 23.37 15.47
CA GLY A 132 43.02 24.01 14.32
C GLY A 132 42.11 24.04 13.09
N ALA A 133 42.40 24.97 12.17
CA ALA A 133 41.84 24.96 10.82
C ALA A 133 42.80 24.21 9.89
N PHE A 134 42.29 23.28 9.10
CA PHE A 134 43.08 22.50 8.15
C PHE A 134 42.70 22.86 6.71
N GLU A 135 43.67 23.00 5.80
CA GLU A 135 43.42 23.44 4.42
C GLU A 135 42.52 22.48 3.62
N SER A 136 42.57 21.17 3.91
CA SER A 136 41.79 20.12 3.25
C SER A 136 40.51 19.72 4.02
N GLU A 137 40.00 20.61 4.87
CA GLU A 137 38.86 20.32 5.73
C GLU A 137 37.51 20.51 5.03
N GLY A 138 36.73 19.43 4.94
CA GLY A 138 35.37 19.43 4.41
C GLY A 138 34.32 19.21 5.49
N ARG A 139 33.06 19.06 5.07
CA ARG A 139 31.96 18.56 5.91
C ARG A 139 31.32 17.37 5.25
N GLU A 140 31.11 16.30 6.03
CA GLU A 140 30.43 15.10 5.55
C GLU A 140 29.22 14.79 6.43
N CYS A 141 28.05 14.75 5.79
CA CYS A 141 26.81 14.30 6.41
C CYS A 141 26.71 12.79 6.22
N LYS A 142 26.65 12.00 7.29
CA LYS A 142 26.28 10.60 7.14
C LYS A 142 24.86 10.54 6.53
N PRO A 143 24.62 9.78 5.45
CA PRO A 143 23.26 9.36 5.13
C PRO A 143 22.78 8.58 6.36
N THR A 144 21.79 9.13 7.07
CA THR A 144 21.35 8.65 8.38
C THR A 144 20.79 7.22 8.29
N GLU A 145 21.64 6.21 8.47
CA GLU A 145 21.25 4.92 9.04
C GLU A 145 21.26 4.94 10.57
N THR A 146 21.68 6.04 11.19
CA THR A 146 21.43 6.28 12.61
C THR A 146 19.97 6.66 12.80
N GLN A 147 19.25 5.66 13.31
CA GLN A 147 18.09 5.83 14.16
C GLN A 147 18.27 7.06 15.06
N ILE A 148 17.71 8.19 14.62
CA ILE A 148 17.05 9.07 15.58
C ILE A 148 16.15 8.10 16.34
N LYS A 149 16.42 7.87 17.62
CA LYS A 149 15.35 7.51 18.55
C LYS A 149 14.41 8.72 18.61
N LEU A 150 13.71 8.99 17.49
CA LEU A 150 12.30 9.24 17.54
C LEU A 150 11.80 8.16 18.50
N PRO A 151 10.99 8.49 19.52
CA PRO A 151 10.39 7.44 20.33
C PRO A 151 9.95 6.40 19.32
N LYS A 152 10.45 5.16 19.44
CA LYS A 152 9.99 4.05 18.59
C LYS A 152 8.49 4.23 18.68
N PHE A 153 7.88 4.76 17.63
CA PHE A 153 6.45 4.92 17.59
C PHE A 153 6.04 3.48 17.37
N GLU A 154 5.99 2.78 18.50
CA GLU A 154 5.35 1.52 18.65
C GLU A 154 4.00 1.79 18.04
N VAL A 155 3.78 1.20 16.86
CA VAL A 155 2.50 1.28 16.18
C VAL A 155 1.50 0.86 17.24
N VAL A 156 0.75 1.82 17.76
CA VAL A 156 -0.20 1.61 18.85
C VAL A 156 -1.05 0.45 18.40
N MET A 157 -0.93 -0.67 19.12
CA MET A 157 -1.53 -1.93 18.74
C MET A 157 -3.05 -1.76 18.77
N THR A 158 -3.66 -1.48 17.62
CA THR A 158 -5.13 -1.45 17.48
C THR A 158 -5.72 -2.85 17.46
N ALA A 159 -4.89 -3.88 17.30
CA ALA A 159 -5.31 -5.26 17.24
C ALA A 159 -4.66 -6.08 18.36
N ARG A 160 -5.46 -6.96 19.00
CA ARG A 160 -4.98 -7.90 20.01
C ARG A 160 -3.77 -8.67 19.46
N PRO A 161 -2.67 -8.79 20.21
CA PRO A 161 -1.47 -9.46 19.72
C PRO A 161 -1.67 -10.98 19.58
N LEU A 162 -2.58 -11.56 20.35
CA LEU A 162 -2.89 -12.98 20.42
C LEU A 162 -4.37 -13.20 20.11
N VAL A 163 -4.67 -14.29 19.42
CA VAL A 163 -6.01 -14.75 19.05
C VAL A 163 -6.21 -16.14 19.63
N THR A 164 -7.38 -16.38 20.21
CA THR A 164 -7.74 -17.66 20.80
C THR A 164 -8.20 -18.65 19.74
N VAL A 165 -7.83 -19.93 19.89
CA VAL A 165 -8.28 -21.00 18.99
C VAL A 165 -9.47 -21.72 19.60
N TYR A 166 -10.55 -21.87 18.85
CA TYR A 166 -11.76 -22.54 19.31
C TYR A 166 -11.85 -23.98 18.81
N ASN A 167 -12.32 -24.87 19.67
CA ASN A 167 -12.60 -26.25 19.29
C ASN A 167 -13.92 -26.38 18.49
N GLU A 168 -14.23 -27.58 18.00
CA GLU A 168 -15.47 -27.87 17.28
C GLU A 168 -16.76 -27.69 18.10
N LYS A 169 -16.65 -27.55 19.42
CA LYS A 169 -17.74 -27.28 20.36
C LYS A 169 -17.89 -25.80 20.71
N ASN A 170 -17.04 -24.93 20.14
CA ASN A 170 -16.99 -23.50 20.42
C ASN A 170 -16.48 -23.15 21.84
N GLU A 171 -15.65 -24.01 22.41
CA GLU A 171 -14.92 -23.74 23.65
C GLU A 171 -13.50 -23.26 23.31
N PRO A 172 -12.97 -22.28 24.05
CA PRO A 172 -11.60 -21.81 23.85
C PRO A 172 -10.60 -22.92 24.21
N THR A 173 -9.63 -23.14 23.33
CA THR A 173 -8.49 -24.03 23.58
C THR A 173 -7.39 -23.24 24.29
N GLU A 174 -6.48 -23.92 24.99
CA GLU A 174 -5.31 -23.29 25.62
C GLU A 174 -4.34 -22.68 24.59
N THR A 175 -4.44 -23.06 23.32
CA THR A 175 -3.59 -22.55 22.25
C THR A 175 -3.99 -21.12 21.86
N GLN A 176 -3.01 -20.22 21.94
CA GLN A 176 -3.11 -18.86 21.44
C GLN A 176 -2.14 -18.65 20.29
N ILE A 177 -2.61 -17.99 19.23
CA ILE A 177 -1.80 -17.73 18.03
C ILE A 177 -1.58 -16.23 17.91
N LYS A 178 -0.35 -15.83 17.59
CA LYS A 178 -0.03 -14.45 17.27
C LYS A 178 -0.85 -13.98 16.06
N LEU A 179 -1.44 -12.80 16.16
CA LEU A 179 -2.15 -12.19 15.03
C LEU A 179 -1.18 -11.94 13.86
N PRO A 180 -1.45 -12.50 12.66
CA PRO A 180 -0.60 -12.32 11.50
C PRO A 180 -0.50 -10.85 11.07
N GLY A 181 0.67 -10.46 10.54
CA GLY A 181 0.94 -9.08 10.13
C GLY A 181 -0.04 -8.55 9.07
N VAL A 182 -0.66 -9.45 8.30
CA VAL A 182 -1.67 -9.13 7.29
C VAL A 182 -2.88 -8.36 7.85
N PHE A 183 -3.26 -8.61 9.11
CA PHE A 183 -4.41 -7.97 9.74
C PHE A 183 -4.15 -6.52 10.18
N ARG A 184 -2.87 -6.11 10.22
CA ARG A 184 -2.44 -4.75 10.53
C ARG A 184 -2.26 -3.89 9.28
N ALA A 185 -2.46 -4.46 8.10
CA ALA A 185 -2.28 -3.75 6.86
C ALA A 185 -3.25 -2.58 6.70
N PRO A 186 -2.86 -1.53 5.96
CA PRO A 186 -3.77 -0.46 5.60
C PRO A 186 -4.95 -0.98 4.77
N ILE A 187 -6.16 -0.64 5.23
CA ILE A 187 -7.41 -0.97 4.55
C ILE A 187 -7.68 0.08 3.46
N ARG A 188 -7.62 -0.34 2.18
CA ARG A 188 -7.86 0.53 1.02
C ARG A 188 -9.04 0.08 0.15
N PRO A 189 -10.26 0.61 0.40
CA PRO A 189 -11.46 0.19 -0.34
C PRO A 189 -11.40 0.54 -1.83
N ASP A 190 -10.71 1.63 -2.17
CA ASP A 190 -10.51 2.09 -3.54
C ASP A 190 -9.70 1.10 -4.39
N ILE A 191 -8.57 0.60 -3.89
CA ILE A 191 -7.79 -0.45 -4.55
C ILE A 191 -8.63 -1.71 -4.67
N VAL A 192 -9.28 -2.15 -3.58
CA VAL A 192 -10.06 -3.39 -3.61
C VAL A 192 -11.15 -3.32 -4.66
N ASN A 193 -11.90 -2.22 -4.72
CA ASN A 193 -12.97 -2.05 -5.69
C ASN A 193 -12.42 -2.01 -7.14
N PHE A 194 -11.37 -1.22 -7.38
CA PHE A 194 -10.75 -1.13 -8.71
C PHE A 194 -10.25 -2.50 -9.19
N ILE A 195 -9.48 -3.20 -8.35
CA ILE A 195 -8.90 -4.50 -8.70
C ILE A 195 -9.97 -5.57 -8.84
N HIS A 196 -10.97 -5.59 -7.96
CA HIS A 196 -12.10 -6.50 -8.06
C HIS A 196 -12.84 -6.35 -9.39
N ASP A 197 -13.12 -5.12 -9.84
CA ASP A 197 -13.75 -4.87 -11.14
C ASP A 197 -12.90 -5.39 -12.31
N GLN A 198 -11.59 -5.13 -12.32
CA GLN A 198 -10.70 -5.64 -13.37
C GLN A 198 -10.63 -7.18 -13.39
N ILE A 199 -10.47 -7.82 -12.23
CA ILE A 199 -10.41 -9.29 -12.14
C ILE A 199 -11.75 -9.91 -12.54
N ARG A 200 -12.87 -9.32 -12.13
CA ARG A 200 -14.22 -9.81 -12.46
C ARG A 200 -14.47 -9.79 -13.97
N LYS A 201 -13.94 -8.81 -14.71
CA LYS A 201 -14.03 -8.74 -16.17
C LYS A 201 -13.36 -9.95 -16.84
N ASN A 202 -12.31 -10.51 -16.25
CA ASN A 202 -11.57 -11.65 -16.82
C ASN A 202 -12.34 -12.97 -16.79
N LYS A 203 -13.47 -13.06 -16.06
CA LYS A 203 -14.35 -14.24 -16.06
C LYS A 203 -15.40 -14.21 -17.18
N ARG A 204 -15.44 -13.15 -17.99
CA ARG A 204 -16.47 -12.98 -19.03
C ARG A 204 -16.13 -13.81 -20.27
N GLN A 205 -17.15 -14.44 -20.83
CA GLN A 205 -17.07 -15.06 -22.16
C GLN A 205 -17.37 -14.01 -23.24
N PRO A 206 -16.60 -13.97 -24.34
CA PRO A 206 -16.91 -13.14 -25.50
C PRO A 206 -18.29 -13.49 -26.08
N TYR A 207 -18.98 -12.48 -26.60
CA TYR A 207 -20.20 -12.67 -27.38
C TYR A 207 -20.22 -11.66 -28.53
N ALA A 208 -20.76 -12.08 -29.67
CA ALA A 208 -20.88 -11.29 -30.89
C ALA A 208 -22.17 -11.67 -31.62
N VAL A 209 -22.64 -10.81 -32.51
CA VAL A 209 -23.69 -11.15 -33.49
C VAL A 209 -23.02 -11.77 -34.72
N SER A 210 -23.75 -12.56 -35.50
CA SER A 210 -23.22 -13.13 -36.75
C SER A 210 -22.77 -12.01 -37.70
N THR A 211 -21.66 -12.24 -38.41
CA THR A 211 -21.12 -11.28 -39.38
C THR A 211 -22.05 -11.10 -40.57
N GLU A 212 -22.73 -12.17 -40.98
CA GLU A 212 -23.64 -12.23 -42.12
C GLU A 212 -25.07 -11.75 -41.80
N ALA A 213 -25.38 -11.50 -40.52
CA ALA A 213 -26.71 -11.11 -40.10
C ALA A 213 -27.13 -9.77 -40.74
N GLY A 214 -28.23 -9.81 -41.49
CA GLY A 214 -28.75 -8.65 -42.22
C GLY A 214 -28.06 -8.35 -43.54
N HIS A 215 -27.10 -9.18 -43.98
CA HIS A 215 -26.36 -9.04 -45.25
C HIS A 215 -26.65 -10.12 -46.29
N GLN A 216 -27.32 -11.21 -45.91
CA GLN A 216 -27.64 -12.33 -46.80
C GLN A 216 -28.74 -12.02 -47.84
N THR A 217 -29.36 -10.85 -47.78
CA THR A 217 -30.45 -10.45 -48.69
C THR A 217 -29.91 -9.60 -49.84
N SER A 218 -30.20 -9.98 -51.09
CA SER A 218 -29.94 -9.13 -52.25
C SER A 218 -30.92 -7.96 -52.30
N ALA A 219 -30.40 -6.75 -52.12
CA ALA A 219 -31.20 -5.53 -52.07
C ALA A 219 -30.44 -4.35 -52.67
N GLU A 220 -31.15 -3.45 -53.32
CA GLU A 220 -30.58 -2.28 -53.99
C GLU A 220 -31.49 -1.07 -53.78
N SER A 221 -30.92 0.13 -53.71
CA SER A 221 -31.73 1.35 -53.61
C SER A 221 -32.41 1.61 -54.95
N TRP A 222 -33.68 2.01 -54.92
CA TRP A 222 -34.39 2.40 -56.13
C TRP A 222 -34.06 3.83 -56.60
N GLY A 223 -33.12 4.51 -55.94
CA GLY A 223 -32.74 5.88 -56.25
C GLY A 223 -33.83 6.90 -55.91
N THR A 224 -33.79 8.05 -56.57
CA THR A 224 -34.81 9.10 -56.50
C THR A 224 -35.83 8.93 -57.63
N GLY A 225 -37.01 9.55 -57.51
CA GLY A 225 -38.05 9.50 -58.56
C GLY A 225 -39.20 8.53 -58.29
N ARG A 226 -39.18 7.86 -57.13
CA ARG A 226 -40.33 7.12 -56.58
C ARG A 226 -40.73 7.78 -55.26
N ALA A 227 -42.01 7.77 -54.90
CA ALA A 227 -42.53 8.33 -53.64
C ALA A 227 -42.17 7.45 -52.42
N VAL A 228 -40.92 7.01 -52.33
CA VAL A 228 -40.39 6.14 -51.28
C VAL A 228 -38.96 6.56 -50.89
N ALA A 229 -38.57 6.31 -49.64
CA ALA A 229 -37.22 6.60 -49.17
C ALA A 229 -36.12 5.80 -49.90
N ARG A 230 -34.93 6.40 -50.03
CA ARG A 230 -33.73 5.88 -50.74
C ARG A 230 -33.02 4.68 -50.08
N ILE A 231 -33.70 3.96 -49.20
CA ILE A 231 -33.13 2.78 -48.53
C ILE A 231 -33.03 1.60 -49.52
N PRO A 232 -32.00 0.72 -49.44
CA PRO A 232 -31.97 -0.50 -50.23
C PRO A 232 -33.21 -1.34 -50.00
N ARG A 233 -33.78 -1.89 -51.08
CA ARG A 233 -35.00 -2.71 -51.07
C ARG A 233 -34.74 -4.07 -51.69
N VAL A 234 -35.34 -5.10 -51.10
CA VAL A 234 -35.20 -6.50 -51.56
C VAL A 234 -35.72 -6.61 -53.00
N ARG A 235 -34.92 -7.23 -53.87
CA ARG A 235 -35.26 -7.46 -55.28
C ARG A 235 -36.31 -8.57 -55.43
N GLY A 236 -36.85 -8.73 -56.65
CA GLY A 236 -37.85 -9.75 -56.98
C GLY A 236 -39.30 -9.30 -56.77
N GLY A 237 -40.24 -10.25 -56.85
CA GLY A 237 -41.68 -10.05 -56.71
C GLY A 237 -42.37 -11.29 -56.14
N GLY A 238 -43.69 -11.24 -55.93
CA GLY A 238 -44.49 -12.43 -55.53
C GLY A 238 -44.39 -12.86 -54.07
N THR A 239 -43.58 -12.21 -53.23
CA THR A 239 -43.52 -12.46 -51.79
C THR A 239 -43.74 -11.18 -51.00
N HIS A 240 -44.21 -11.30 -49.75
CA HIS A 240 -44.34 -10.15 -48.85
C HIS A 240 -43.01 -9.45 -48.56
N ARG A 241 -41.86 -10.12 -48.78
CA ARG A 241 -40.54 -9.56 -48.48
C ARG A 241 -40.00 -8.66 -49.61
N SER A 242 -40.41 -8.91 -50.85
CA SER A 242 -39.98 -8.15 -52.03
C SER A 242 -40.38 -6.67 -51.91
N GLY A 243 -39.49 -5.74 -52.26
CA GLY A 243 -39.74 -4.29 -52.18
C GLY A 243 -39.65 -3.66 -50.78
N GLN A 244 -39.47 -4.45 -49.71
CA GLN A 244 -39.24 -3.94 -48.35
C GLN A 244 -37.79 -3.47 -48.14
N GLY A 245 -37.59 -2.56 -47.19
CA GLY A 245 -36.24 -2.09 -46.80
C GLY A 245 -35.34 -3.20 -46.24
N ALA A 246 -34.04 -3.11 -46.53
CA ALA A 246 -32.99 -4.03 -46.12
C ALA A 246 -31.68 -3.29 -45.77
N PHE A 247 -30.69 -4.03 -45.24
CA PHE A 247 -29.36 -3.58 -44.77
C PHE A 247 -29.33 -2.55 -43.63
N GLY A 248 -30.11 -1.48 -43.69
CA GLY A 248 -30.11 -0.39 -42.71
C GLY A 248 -30.45 -0.85 -41.30
N ASN A 249 -29.83 -0.21 -40.30
CA ASN A 249 -30.09 -0.45 -38.87
C ASN A 249 -31.50 -0.05 -38.43
N MET A 250 -32.16 0.83 -39.17
CA MET A 250 -33.57 1.19 -38.99
C MET A 250 -34.54 0.21 -39.67
N CYS A 251 -34.05 -0.73 -40.49
CA CYS A 251 -34.88 -1.69 -41.20
C CYS A 251 -35.15 -2.94 -40.36
N ARG A 252 -36.40 -3.44 -40.41
CA ARG A 252 -36.75 -4.76 -39.84
C ARG A 252 -35.96 -5.86 -40.55
N GLY A 253 -35.22 -6.67 -39.78
CA GLY A 253 -34.34 -7.72 -40.32
C GLY A 253 -33.06 -7.20 -41.00
N GLY A 254 -32.78 -5.89 -40.92
CA GLY A 254 -31.53 -5.29 -41.35
C GLY A 254 -30.38 -5.51 -40.35
N ARG A 255 -29.19 -5.07 -40.71
CA ARG A 255 -27.98 -5.19 -39.88
C ARG A 255 -27.94 -4.05 -38.86
N MET A 256 -27.61 -4.36 -37.60
CA MET A 256 -27.42 -3.32 -36.58
C MET A 256 -26.22 -2.41 -36.86
N PHE A 257 -26.30 -1.16 -36.38
CA PHE A 257 -25.15 -0.26 -36.35
C PHE A 257 -24.10 -0.75 -35.34
N ALA A 258 -22.82 -0.66 -35.70
CA ALA A 258 -21.68 -1.13 -34.91
C ALA A 258 -21.89 -2.53 -34.28
N PRO A 259 -22.06 -3.60 -35.10
CA PRO A 259 -22.32 -4.93 -34.58
C PRO A 259 -21.25 -5.38 -33.59
N THR A 260 -21.65 -6.02 -32.49
CA THR A 260 -20.70 -6.50 -31.47
C THR A 260 -19.69 -7.48 -32.08
N LYS A 261 -18.41 -7.26 -31.83
CA LYS A 261 -17.30 -8.07 -32.34
C LYS A 261 -16.63 -8.88 -31.23
N VAL A 262 -16.12 -10.06 -31.61
CA VAL A 262 -15.43 -10.97 -30.70
C VAL A 262 -14.15 -10.34 -30.14
N TYR A 263 -13.42 -9.57 -30.97
CA TYR A 263 -12.16 -8.90 -30.61
C TYR A 263 -12.32 -7.69 -29.67
N ARG A 264 -13.51 -7.43 -29.12
CA ARG A 264 -13.67 -6.48 -28.01
C ARG A 264 -12.69 -6.86 -26.89
N ARG A 265 -12.01 -5.89 -26.27
CA ARG A 265 -11.09 -6.16 -25.16
C ARG A 265 -11.87 -6.56 -23.89
N TRP A 266 -12.12 -7.85 -23.70
CA TRP A 266 -12.83 -8.41 -22.53
C TRP A 266 -11.96 -8.46 -21.27
N HIS A 267 -10.70 -8.85 -21.44
CA HIS A 267 -9.75 -9.09 -20.37
C HIS A 267 -8.95 -7.83 -20.01
N ARG A 268 -8.50 -7.78 -18.77
CA ARG A 268 -7.73 -6.69 -18.17
C ARG A 268 -6.56 -7.30 -17.41
N ARG A 269 -5.34 -6.92 -17.81
CA ARG A 269 -4.12 -7.21 -17.07
C ARG A 269 -4.11 -6.33 -15.83
N VAL A 270 -3.78 -6.92 -14.69
CA VAL A 270 -3.72 -6.23 -13.41
C VAL A 270 -2.33 -6.46 -12.81
N ASN A 271 -1.73 -5.40 -12.28
CA ASN A 271 -0.44 -5.48 -11.61
C ASN A 271 -0.51 -6.45 -10.43
N VAL A 272 0.50 -7.33 -10.31
CA VAL A 272 0.60 -8.31 -9.23
C VAL A 272 0.71 -7.62 -7.87
N ALA A 273 1.45 -6.53 -7.76
CA ALA A 273 1.57 -5.78 -6.51
C ALA A 273 0.21 -5.22 -6.03
N GLN A 274 -0.56 -4.62 -6.94
CA GLN A 274 -1.90 -4.11 -6.62
C GLN A 274 -2.88 -5.24 -6.27
N LYS A 275 -2.80 -6.40 -6.94
CA LYS A 275 -3.60 -7.59 -6.58
C LYS A 275 -3.28 -8.08 -5.17
N ARG A 276 -1.99 -8.14 -4.83
CA ARG A 276 -1.54 -8.55 -3.49
C ARG A 276 -2.00 -7.55 -2.44
N TYR A 277 -1.84 -6.24 -2.68
CA TYR A 277 -2.36 -5.18 -1.81
C TYR A 277 -3.86 -5.36 -1.58
N ALA A 278 -4.66 -5.52 -2.64
CA ALA A 278 -6.10 -5.67 -2.53
C ALA A 278 -6.51 -6.86 -1.62
N ILE A 279 -5.82 -8.00 -1.73
CA ILE A 279 -6.09 -9.15 -0.87
C ILE A 279 -5.73 -8.83 0.58
N VAL A 280 -4.54 -8.27 0.82
CA VAL A 280 -4.08 -7.91 2.17
C VAL A 280 -5.04 -6.91 2.82
N SER A 281 -5.49 -5.86 2.13
CA SER A 281 -6.51 -4.93 2.65
C SER A 281 -7.84 -5.61 2.94
N ALA A 282 -8.28 -6.55 2.10
CA ALA A 282 -9.53 -7.27 2.31
C ALA A 282 -9.46 -8.21 3.53
N LEU A 283 -8.29 -8.82 3.78
CA LEU A 283 -8.03 -9.64 4.96
C LEU A 283 -7.99 -8.79 6.24
N ALA A 284 -7.27 -7.67 6.24
CA ALA A 284 -7.28 -6.73 7.37
C ALA A 284 -8.70 -6.28 7.72
N ALA A 285 -9.51 -5.93 6.73
CA ALA A 285 -10.90 -5.56 6.94
C ALA A 285 -11.79 -6.69 7.49
N SER A 286 -11.45 -7.96 7.24
CA SER A 286 -12.18 -9.10 7.80
C SER A 286 -11.93 -9.32 9.29
N GLY A 287 -10.82 -8.77 9.82
CA GLY A 287 -10.52 -8.78 11.25
C GLY A 287 -11.19 -7.67 12.05
N VAL A 288 -11.90 -6.74 11.40
CA VAL A 288 -12.56 -5.60 12.06
C VAL A 288 -14.07 -5.87 12.17
N PRO A 289 -14.62 -6.10 13.38
CA PRO A 289 -16.04 -6.45 13.58
C PRO A 289 -17.00 -5.44 12.93
N GLY A 290 -16.73 -4.14 13.06
CA GLY A 290 -17.57 -3.08 12.49
C GLY A 290 -17.69 -3.15 10.97
N LEU A 291 -16.62 -3.54 10.26
CA LEU A 291 -16.68 -3.72 8.80
C LEU A 291 -17.43 -5.00 8.41
N VAL A 292 -17.32 -6.05 9.23
CA VAL A 292 -18.02 -7.32 9.01
C VAL A 292 -19.54 -7.16 9.21
N GLN A 293 -19.95 -6.46 10.27
CA GLN A 293 -21.35 -6.09 10.52
C GLN A 293 -21.88 -5.11 9.47
N ALA A 294 -21.11 -4.10 9.07
CA ALA A 294 -21.53 -3.15 8.03
C ALA A 294 -21.80 -3.84 6.67
N ARG A 295 -21.09 -4.94 6.39
CA ARG A 295 -21.37 -5.79 5.22
C ARG A 295 -22.69 -6.57 5.34
N GLY A 296 -23.20 -6.70 6.56
CA GLY A 296 -24.46 -7.34 6.90
C GLY A 296 -24.32 -8.79 7.35
N HIS A 297 -23.13 -9.23 7.79
CA HIS A 297 -22.98 -10.51 8.48
C HIS A 297 -23.50 -10.42 9.91
N ILE A 298 -24.14 -11.49 10.39
CA ILE A 298 -24.63 -11.58 11.77
C ILE A 298 -23.52 -12.22 12.59
N ILE A 299 -22.88 -11.44 13.47
CA ILE A 299 -21.72 -11.89 14.26
C ILE A 299 -21.88 -11.66 15.77
N ASP A 300 -23.09 -11.33 16.22
CA ASP A 300 -23.34 -10.82 17.58
C ASP A 300 -23.03 -11.85 18.68
N GLN A 301 -23.13 -13.14 18.36
CA GLN A 301 -22.85 -14.26 19.27
C GLN A 301 -21.50 -14.94 19.00
N ILE A 302 -20.71 -14.45 18.03
CA ILE A 302 -19.38 -14.99 17.76
C ILE A 302 -18.42 -14.47 18.82
N PRO A 303 -17.59 -15.32 19.44
CA PRO A 303 -16.80 -14.92 20.60
C PRO A 303 -15.64 -13.98 20.24
N GLU A 304 -15.01 -14.17 19.07
CA GLU A 304 -13.87 -13.37 18.62
C GLU A 304 -13.82 -13.25 17.10
N VAL A 305 -13.33 -12.11 16.60
CA VAL A 305 -13.02 -11.86 15.19
C VAL A 305 -11.59 -11.29 15.11
N PRO A 306 -10.68 -11.87 14.31
CA PRO A 306 -10.82 -13.03 13.42
C PRO A 306 -11.18 -14.33 14.16
N PHE A 307 -12.10 -15.12 13.59
CA PHE A 307 -12.53 -16.39 14.18
C PHE A 307 -11.61 -17.52 13.73
N VAL A 308 -10.87 -18.11 14.67
CA VAL A 308 -9.88 -19.17 14.42
C VAL A 308 -10.30 -20.45 15.12
N VAL A 309 -10.21 -21.57 14.41
CA VAL A 309 -10.68 -22.88 14.85
C VAL A 309 -9.63 -23.96 14.64
N THR A 310 -9.73 -25.06 15.38
CA THR A 310 -8.76 -26.16 15.33
C THR A 310 -8.71 -26.85 13.95
N ASP A 311 -7.55 -27.42 13.62
CA ASP A 311 -7.33 -28.14 12.35
C ASP A 311 -8.18 -29.41 12.19
N LYS A 312 -8.82 -29.89 13.26
CA LYS A 312 -9.76 -31.03 13.20
C LYS A 312 -10.89 -30.81 12.18
N ILE A 313 -11.28 -29.57 11.94
CA ILE A 313 -12.32 -29.20 10.96
C ILE A 313 -11.89 -29.51 9.53
N GLU A 314 -10.58 -29.56 9.24
CA GLU A 314 -10.08 -29.93 7.92
C GLU A 314 -10.40 -31.40 7.57
N ALA A 315 -10.56 -32.24 8.58
CA ALA A 315 -10.81 -33.69 8.46
C ALA A 315 -12.31 -34.05 8.40
N PHE A 316 -13.22 -33.07 8.46
CA PHE A 316 -14.67 -33.35 8.35
C PHE A 316 -15.01 -33.98 7.01
N ARG A 317 -15.81 -35.05 7.05
CA ARG A 317 -16.23 -35.79 5.84
C ARG A 317 -17.70 -35.60 5.53
N LYS A 318 -18.55 -35.43 6.55
CA LYS A 318 -20.01 -35.37 6.39
C LYS A 318 -20.53 -33.94 6.58
N THR A 319 -21.50 -33.56 5.75
CA THR A 319 -22.18 -32.25 5.87
C THR A 319 -22.87 -32.08 7.24
N ARG A 320 -23.34 -33.17 7.85
CA ARG A 320 -23.97 -33.15 9.19
C ARG A 320 -23.00 -32.66 10.27
N GLU A 321 -21.74 -33.06 10.20
CA GLU A 321 -20.69 -32.63 11.13
C GLU A 321 -20.43 -31.12 10.95
N ALA A 322 -20.25 -30.68 9.70
CA ALA A 322 -20.05 -29.28 9.35
C ALA A 322 -21.22 -28.37 9.81
N VAL A 323 -22.48 -28.82 9.62
CA VAL A 323 -23.67 -28.09 10.08
C VAL A 323 -23.71 -28.02 11.62
N THR A 324 -23.40 -29.12 12.31
CA THR A 324 -23.36 -29.16 13.78
C THR A 324 -22.33 -28.17 14.31
N PHE A 325 -21.13 -28.14 13.71
CA PHE A 325 -20.08 -27.19 14.05
C PHE A 325 -20.52 -25.73 13.85
N LEU A 326 -21.12 -25.39 12.70
CA LEU A 326 -21.55 -24.01 12.40
C LEU A 326 -22.68 -23.53 13.33
N ARG A 327 -23.53 -24.45 13.81
CA ARG A 327 -24.55 -24.15 14.83
C ARG A 327 -23.93 -23.87 16.18
N ARG A 328 -22.98 -24.71 16.62
CA ARG A 328 -22.28 -24.53 17.90
C ARG A 328 -21.41 -23.28 17.92
N SER A 329 -20.82 -22.91 16.78
CA SER A 329 -19.99 -21.71 16.62
C SER A 329 -20.80 -20.41 16.47
N HIS A 330 -22.12 -20.45 16.64
CA HIS A 330 -23.03 -19.31 16.46
C HIS A 330 -22.99 -18.62 15.08
N VAL A 331 -22.43 -19.26 14.06
CA VAL A 331 -22.40 -18.74 12.67
C VAL A 331 -23.70 -19.06 11.91
N TRP A 332 -24.51 -19.98 12.44
CA TRP A 332 -25.70 -20.48 11.76
C TRP A 332 -26.73 -19.39 11.41
N ALA A 333 -26.87 -18.35 12.23
CA ALA A 333 -27.76 -17.22 11.93
C ALA A 333 -27.40 -16.53 10.59
N ASP A 334 -26.11 -16.42 10.28
CA ASP A 334 -25.64 -15.86 9.01
C ASP A 334 -26.00 -16.74 7.80
N ILE A 335 -26.01 -18.06 8.02
CA ILE A 335 -26.37 -19.07 7.01
C ILE A 335 -27.88 -19.14 6.82
N GLU A 336 -28.67 -19.08 7.89
CA GLU A 336 -30.12 -19.03 7.84
C GLU A 336 -30.60 -17.79 7.05
N LYS A 337 -29.94 -16.64 7.25
CA LYS A 337 -30.13 -15.45 6.42
C LYS A 337 -29.88 -15.72 4.93
N VAL A 338 -28.92 -16.59 4.58
CA VAL A 338 -28.69 -17.00 3.19
C VAL A 338 -29.85 -17.85 2.67
N TYR A 339 -30.32 -18.84 3.44
CA TYR A 339 -31.48 -19.66 3.10
C TYR A 339 -32.71 -18.78 2.80
N ASN A 340 -33.04 -17.87 3.71
CA ASN A 340 -34.20 -16.98 3.60
C ASN A 340 -34.08 -15.97 2.45
N SER A 341 -32.85 -15.66 2.01
CA SER A 341 -32.61 -14.71 0.93
C SER A 341 -32.76 -15.31 -0.48
N LYS A 342 -32.91 -16.64 -0.61
CA LYS A 342 -32.98 -17.31 -1.90
C LYS A 342 -34.26 -16.92 -2.63
N ARG A 343 -34.14 -16.19 -3.73
CA ARG A 343 -35.28 -15.74 -4.55
C ARG A 343 -35.01 -15.85 -6.04
N TYR A 344 -36.07 -15.85 -6.83
CA TYR A 344 -35.97 -15.80 -8.29
C TYR A 344 -35.31 -14.50 -8.76
N ARG A 345 -34.40 -14.60 -9.72
CA ARG A 345 -33.73 -13.46 -10.34
C ARG A 345 -34.72 -12.73 -11.26
N ALA A 346 -34.92 -11.44 -11.00
CA ALA A 346 -35.65 -10.57 -11.93
C ALA A 346 -34.92 -10.43 -13.28
N GLY A 347 -35.69 -10.30 -14.36
CA GLY A 347 -35.19 -10.10 -15.74
C GLY A 347 -34.79 -11.38 -16.49
N LYS A 348 -34.08 -11.20 -17.61
CA LYS A 348 -33.73 -12.26 -18.57
C LYS A 348 -32.67 -13.26 -18.07
N GLY A 349 -32.18 -13.12 -16.84
CA GLY A 349 -31.21 -14.04 -16.25
C GLY A 349 -31.75 -15.46 -16.03
N LYS A 350 -33.07 -15.60 -15.84
CA LYS A 350 -33.74 -16.89 -15.60
C LYS A 350 -33.52 -17.89 -16.72
N GLY A 351 -33.63 -17.45 -17.98
CA GLY A 351 -33.38 -18.28 -19.17
C GLY A 351 -31.89 -18.47 -19.52
N ARG A 352 -30.96 -17.87 -18.76
CA ARG A 352 -29.51 -17.99 -18.97
C ARG A 352 -28.84 -18.72 -17.80
N ASN A 353 -29.48 -19.76 -17.28
CA ASN A 353 -29.02 -20.59 -16.15
C ASN A 353 -28.64 -19.81 -14.88
N ARG A 354 -29.26 -18.64 -14.66
CA ARG A 354 -29.05 -17.79 -13.47
C ARG A 354 -30.38 -17.49 -12.78
N ARG A 355 -31.17 -18.55 -12.58
CA ARG A 355 -32.56 -18.51 -12.08
C ARG A 355 -32.67 -17.96 -10.67
N TYR A 356 -31.76 -18.32 -9.77
CA TYR A 356 -31.80 -17.89 -8.37
C TYR A 356 -30.74 -16.83 -8.04
N LYS A 357 -31.00 -16.05 -7.00
CA LYS A 357 -30.05 -15.18 -6.30
C LYS A 357 -30.20 -15.44 -4.80
N SER A 358 -29.10 -15.46 -4.08
CA SER A 358 -29.04 -15.54 -2.62
C SER A 358 -27.91 -14.64 -2.12
N LYS A 359 -27.94 -14.31 -0.82
CA LYS A 359 -26.83 -13.65 -0.12
C LYS A 359 -25.63 -14.61 -0.04
N LEU A 360 -24.46 -14.05 0.28
CA LEU A 360 -23.23 -14.80 0.55
C LEU A 360 -23.05 -14.89 2.06
N GLY A 361 -22.68 -16.07 2.55
CA GLY A 361 -22.39 -16.33 3.96
C GLY A 361 -20.87 -16.33 4.22
N PRO A 362 -20.41 -17.08 5.24
CA PRO A 362 -19.01 -17.10 5.63
C PRO A 362 -18.10 -17.74 4.58
N VAL A 363 -16.80 -17.46 4.67
CA VAL A 363 -15.75 -18.21 3.97
C VAL A 363 -15.02 -19.07 4.99
N VAL A 364 -14.87 -20.35 4.72
CA VAL A 364 -13.97 -21.23 5.49
C VAL A 364 -12.63 -21.28 4.75
N VAL A 365 -11.57 -20.85 5.43
CA VAL A 365 -10.20 -20.87 4.91
C VAL A 365 -9.42 -21.98 5.62
N TYR A 366 -8.89 -22.89 4.81
CA TYR A 366 -8.16 -24.08 5.27
C TYR A 366 -6.75 -24.12 4.67
N SER A 367 -5.86 -24.89 5.29
CA SER A 367 -4.50 -25.15 4.83
C SER A 367 -4.48 -26.34 3.89
N GLN A 368 -4.95 -27.51 4.34
CA GLN A 368 -4.98 -28.76 3.58
C GLN A 368 -6.41 -29.27 3.40
N ASP A 369 -6.68 -29.95 2.27
CA ASP A 369 -8.00 -30.53 2.01
C ASP A 369 -8.02 -32.02 2.37
N ASN A 370 -8.43 -32.33 3.61
CA ASN A 370 -8.57 -33.71 4.11
C ASN A 370 -10.04 -34.19 4.11
N GLY A 371 -10.93 -33.49 3.40
CA GLY A 371 -12.37 -33.77 3.36
C GLY A 371 -13.25 -32.53 3.53
N VAL A 372 -12.69 -31.45 4.09
CA VAL A 372 -13.38 -30.18 4.36
C VAL A 372 -14.15 -29.64 3.16
N VAL A 373 -13.59 -29.73 1.95
CA VAL A 373 -14.28 -29.21 0.76
C VAL A 373 -15.57 -29.97 0.50
N LYS A 374 -15.55 -31.30 0.63
CA LYS A 374 -16.74 -32.15 0.42
C LYS A 374 -17.77 -31.95 1.52
N ALA A 375 -17.34 -31.75 2.77
CA ALA A 375 -18.24 -31.54 3.90
C ALA A 375 -18.99 -30.20 3.82
N PHE A 376 -18.33 -29.12 3.42
CA PHE A 376 -18.94 -27.77 3.45
C PHE A 376 -19.57 -27.32 2.13
N ARG A 377 -19.17 -27.87 0.96
CA ARG A 377 -19.62 -27.35 -0.37
C ARG A 377 -21.14 -27.34 -0.60
N ASN A 378 -21.89 -28.19 0.10
CA ASN A 378 -23.33 -28.31 -0.09
C ASN A 378 -24.13 -27.30 0.74
N ILE A 379 -23.48 -26.61 1.70
CA ILE A 379 -24.14 -25.64 2.58
C ILE A 379 -24.31 -24.32 1.81
N PRO A 380 -25.54 -23.79 1.64
CA PRO A 380 -25.77 -22.56 0.90
C PRO A 380 -25.03 -21.35 1.48
N GLY A 381 -24.34 -20.61 0.61
CA GLY A 381 -23.65 -19.37 0.99
C GLY A 381 -22.28 -19.53 1.60
N VAL A 382 -21.90 -20.75 2.00
CA VAL A 382 -20.55 -21.05 2.48
C VAL A 382 -19.62 -21.18 1.28
N ASP A 383 -18.55 -20.40 1.27
CA ASP A 383 -17.46 -20.53 0.31
C ASP A 383 -16.23 -21.14 0.99
N LEU A 384 -15.44 -21.88 0.22
CA LEU A 384 -14.22 -22.54 0.69
C LEU A 384 -13.02 -21.97 -0.06
N GLN A 385 -11.93 -21.70 0.64
CA GLN A 385 -10.67 -21.23 0.04
C GLN A 385 -9.47 -21.88 0.72
N CYS A 386 -8.50 -22.31 -0.08
CA CYS A 386 -7.18 -22.69 0.42
C CYS A 386 -6.35 -21.42 0.66
N VAL A 387 -5.64 -21.36 1.79
CA VAL A 387 -4.84 -20.18 2.18
C VAL A 387 -3.75 -19.82 1.17
N ASP A 388 -3.18 -20.81 0.48
CA ASP A 388 -2.16 -20.59 -0.55
C ASP A 388 -2.73 -19.89 -1.81
N ARG A 389 -4.03 -20.05 -2.05
CA ARG A 389 -4.73 -19.62 -3.27
C ARG A 389 -5.94 -18.74 -2.96
N LEU A 390 -5.76 -17.75 -2.09
CA LEU A 390 -6.82 -16.79 -1.75
C LEU A 390 -7.27 -15.98 -2.97
N ASN A 391 -8.58 -15.95 -3.20
CA ASN A 391 -9.19 -15.21 -4.30
C ASN A 391 -9.92 -13.95 -3.81
N LEU A 392 -9.52 -12.78 -4.31
CA LEU A 392 -10.17 -11.51 -4.00
C LEU A 392 -11.69 -11.52 -4.27
N LEU A 393 -12.15 -12.18 -5.34
CA LEU A 393 -13.57 -12.26 -5.69
C LEU A 393 -14.40 -13.04 -4.65
N LYS A 394 -13.75 -13.87 -3.84
CA LYS A 394 -14.38 -14.63 -2.76
C LYS A 394 -14.24 -13.91 -1.42
N ILE A 395 -13.10 -13.28 -1.16
CA ILE A 395 -12.88 -12.52 0.09
C ILE A 395 -13.66 -11.20 0.11
N ALA A 396 -13.66 -10.45 -0.98
CA ALA A 396 -14.36 -9.17 -1.12
C ALA A 396 -15.35 -9.18 -2.29
N PRO A 397 -16.41 -10.01 -2.25
CA PRO A 397 -17.31 -10.16 -3.38
C PRO A 397 -18.13 -8.88 -3.57
N GLY A 398 -18.16 -8.40 -4.81
CA GLY A 398 -18.75 -7.11 -5.15
C GLY A 398 -17.80 -5.91 -5.00
N GLY A 399 -16.55 -6.14 -4.57
CA GLY A 399 -15.59 -5.06 -4.30
C GLY A 399 -15.72 -4.47 -2.89
N HIS A 400 -16.64 -4.99 -2.07
CA HIS A 400 -16.81 -4.62 -0.67
C HIS A 400 -16.07 -5.60 0.24
N MET A 401 -15.24 -5.05 1.14
CA MET A 401 -14.47 -5.81 2.14
C MET A 401 -15.32 -6.14 3.37
N GLY A 402 -14.76 -6.89 4.33
CA GLY A 402 -15.45 -7.24 5.58
C GLY A 402 -16.33 -8.50 5.46
N ARG A 403 -15.92 -9.50 4.67
CA ARG A 403 -16.61 -10.79 4.68
C ARG A 403 -16.23 -11.56 5.95
N LEU A 404 -17.19 -12.26 6.56
CA LEU A 404 -16.91 -13.17 7.66
C LEU A 404 -16.04 -14.34 7.17
N ILE A 405 -14.88 -14.52 7.77
CA ILE A 405 -13.93 -15.59 7.46
C ILE A 405 -13.67 -16.41 8.71
N ILE A 406 -13.79 -17.72 8.57
CA ILE A 406 -13.45 -18.74 9.56
C ILE A 406 -12.10 -19.32 9.14
N TRP A 407 -11.11 -19.27 10.01
CA TRP A 407 -9.75 -19.73 9.74
C TRP A 407 -9.46 -21.02 10.48
N THR A 408 -8.87 -22.01 9.82
CA THR A 408 -8.20 -23.10 10.54
C THR A 408 -6.87 -22.60 11.13
N GLU A 409 -6.46 -23.17 12.26
CA GLU A 409 -5.24 -22.80 12.97
C GLU A 409 -4.00 -22.84 12.06
N SER A 410 -3.81 -23.92 11.32
CA SER A 410 -2.71 -24.08 10.35
C SER A 410 -2.77 -23.03 9.24
N ALA A 411 -3.96 -22.72 8.72
CA ALA A 411 -4.13 -21.68 7.71
C ALA A 411 -3.77 -20.29 8.26
N PHE A 412 -4.18 -20.00 9.49
CA PHE A 412 -3.94 -18.72 10.14
C PHE A 412 -2.44 -18.46 10.36
N ARG A 413 -1.69 -19.48 10.85
CA ARG A 413 -0.23 -19.42 11.00
C ARG A 413 0.49 -19.23 9.66
N LYS A 414 0.00 -19.86 8.59
CA LYS A 414 0.62 -19.80 7.26
C LYS A 414 0.54 -18.41 6.61
N LEU A 415 -0.35 -17.53 7.07
CA LEU A 415 -0.49 -16.17 6.52
C LEU A 415 0.81 -15.35 6.63
N ASP A 416 1.54 -15.46 7.74
CA ASP A 416 2.81 -14.74 7.94
C ASP A 416 3.91 -15.26 7.00
N LEU A 417 3.92 -16.56 6.69
CA LEU A 417 4.83 -17.13 5.69
C LEU A 417 4.50 -16.63 4.27
N ILE A 418 3.20 -16.47 3.97
CA ILE A 418 2.71 -16.12 2.64
C ILE A 418 2.86 -14.63 2.33
N TYR A 419 2.52 -13.75 3.28
CA TYR A 419 2.48 -12.30 3.08
C TYR A 419 3.60 -11.55 3.81
N GLY A 420 4.27 -12.18 4.78
CA GLY A 420 5.25 -11.54 5.62
C GLY A 420 4.61 -10.64 6.69
N THR A 421 5.47 -9.99 7.47
CA THR A 421 5.10 -8.94 8.42
C THR A 421 5.63 -7.59 7.93
N GLU A 422 5.43 -6.53 8.71
CA GLU A 422 6.03 -5.22 8.39
C GLU A 422 7.56 -5.25 8.42
N VAL A 423 8.14 -6.15 9.23
CA VAL A 423 9.59 -6.30 9.42
C VAL A 423 10.16 -7.40 8.51
N ARG A 424 9.49 -8.56 8.44
CA ARG A 424 9.95 -9.72 7.67
C ARG A 424 9.27 -9.77 6.31
N LYS A 425 10.06 -9.87 5.24
CA LYS A 425 9.54 -10.06 3.88
C LYS A 425 8.82 -11.41 3.77
N SER A 426 7.92 -11.53 2.79
CA SER A 426 7.22 -12.80 2.55
C SER A 426 8.16 -13.88 2.01
N VAL A 427 8.02 -15.11 2.51
CA VAL A 427 8.78 -16.26 2.02
C VAL A 427 8.15 -16.82 0.74
N ALA A 428 6.83 -17.00 0.71
CA ALA A 428 6.16 -17.64 -0.43
C ALA A 428 6.00 -16.74 -1.66
N LYS A 429 6.04 -15.41 -1.47
CA LYS A 429 5.84 -14.44 -2.57
C LYS A 429 7.13 -13.70 -2.84
N ALA A 430 7.79 -14.04 -3.96
CA ALA A 430 8.98 -13.32 -4.40
C ALA A 430 8.73 -11.80 -4.48
N SER A 431 9.68 -11.05 -3.90
CA SER A 431 9.76 -9.59 -3.89
C SER A 431 8.49 -8.88 -3.39
N PHE A 432 7.71 -9.53 -2.52
CA PHE A 432 6.56 -8.89 -1.87
C PHE A 432 6.91 -8.42 -0.46
N THR A 433 6.47 -7.20 -0.17
CA THR A 433 6.57 -6.57 1.15
C THR A 433 5.20 -6.02 1.53
N MET A 434 4.91 -6.05 2.82
CA MET A 434 3.66 -5.54 3.35
C MET A 434 3.53 -4.03 3.07
N PRO A 435 2.35 -3.56 2.61
CA PRO A 435 2.16 -2.15 2.31
C PRO A 435 2.21 -1.33 3.61
N ARG A 436 3.03 -0.28 3.62
CA ARG A 436 3.12 0.64 4.77
C ARG A 436 1.91 1.56 4.83
N ALA A 437 1.38 1.77 6.03
CA ALA A 437 0.34 2.77 6.25
C ALA A 437 0.91 4.17 6.05
N LYS A 438 0.16 5.06 5.37
CA LYS A 438 0.54 6.48 5.24
C LYS A 438 0.36 7.27 6.54
N MET A 439 -0.54 6.79 7.41
CA MET A 439 -0.88 7.39 8.69
C MET A 439 -0.74 6.29 9.74
N CYS A 440 0.18 6.46 10.69
CA CYS A 440 0.46 5.45 11.72
C CYS A 440 -0.68 5.33 12.74
N ASN A 441 -1.23 6.46 13.19
CA ASN A 441 -2.41 6.51 14.05
C ASN A 441 -3.60 7.07 13.26
N ALA A 442 -4.59 6.24 12.96
CA ALA A 442 -5.80 6.64 12.22
C ALA A 442 -6.90 7.23 13.10
N ASP A 443 -6.73 7.31 14.42
CA ASP A 443 -7.69 7.94 15.32
C ASP A 443 -7.53 9.46 15.31
N PHE A 444 -8.22 10.08 14.37
CA PHE A 444 -8.22 11.53 14.21
C PHE A 444 -8.81 12.27 15.41
N SER A 445 -9.77 11.67 16.11
CA SER A 445 -10.39 12.30 17.29
C SER A 445 -9.39 12.41 18.43
N ARG A 446 -8.60 11.36 18.65
CA ARG A 446 -7.49 11.38 19.62
C ARG A 446 -6.40 12.37 19.21
N LEU A 447 -6.04 12.41 17.93
CA LEU A 447 -5.01 13.34 17.43
C LEU A 447 -5.44 14.80 17.65
N ILE A 448 -6.63 15.22 17.23
CA ILE A 448 -7.10 16.60 17.42
C ILE A 448 -7.16 17.00 18.89
N ARG A 449 -7.55 16.08 19.77
CA ARG A 449 -7.69 16.32 21.21
C ARG A 449 -6.38 16.19 21.97
N SER A 450 -5.27 15.92 21.28
CA SER A 450 -3.94 15.87 21.90
C SER A 450 -3.58 17.23 22.50
N GLU A 451 -2.88 17.19 23.63
CA GLU A 451 -2.55 18.39 24.39
C GLU A 451 -1.69 19.35 23.56
N GLU A 452 -0.79 18.79 22.75
CA GLU A 452 0.09 19.52 21.85
C GLU A 452 -0.70 20.33 20.82
N ILE A 453 -1.73 19.73 20.20
CA ILE A 453 -2.59 20.43 19.23
C ILE A 453 -3.49 21.43 19.93
N VAL A 454 -4.10 21.05 21.05
CA VAL A 454 -5.02 21.95 21.79
C VAL A 454 -4.28 23.20 22.29
N LYS A 455 -3.03 23.08 22.74
CA LYS A 455 -2.19 24.21 23.14
C LYS A 455 -1.83 25.14 21.97
N ALA A 456 -1.61 24.59 20.78
CA ALA A 456 -1.22 25.37 19.60
C ALA A 456 -2.41 26.08 18.91
N VAL A 457 -3.64 25.55 19.07
CA VAL A 457 -4.82 26.02 18.35
C VAL A 457 -5.49 27.20 19.06
N ARG A 458 -5.88 28.22 18.29
CA ARG A 458 -6.66 29.36 18.78
C ARG A 458 -8.07 28.94 19.22
N PRO A 459 -8.67 29.63 20.21
CA PRO A 459 -10.02 29.30 20.65
C PRO A 459 -11.05 29.39 19.50
N PRO A 460 -12.04 28.50 19.45
CA PRO A 460 -13.02 28.47 18.37
C PRO A 460 -13.90 29.72 18.39
N LYS A 461 -14.00 30.39 17.25
CA LYS A 461 -14.92 31.53 17.07
C LYS A 461 -16.35 31.03 16.92
N LYS A 462 -17.12 31.04 18.02
CA LYS A 462 -18.53 30.59 18.05
C LYS A 462 -19.53 31.61 17.48
N THR A 463 -19.07 32.82 17.15
CA THR A 463 -19.93 33.88 16.62
C THR A 463 -20.31 33.60 15.16
N VAL A 464 -21.54 33.13 14.93
CA VAL A 464 -22.10 32.99 13.58
C VAL A 464 -22.50 34.37 13.07
N LYS A 465 -21.84 34.86 12.01
CA LYS A 465 -22.27 36.07 11.33
C LYS A 465 -23.47 35.74 10.44
N THR A 466 -24.65 36.12 10.86
CA THR A 466 -25.84 36.04 10.02
C THR A 466 -25.81 37.18 8.99
N VAL A 467 -26.26 36.87 7.76
CA VAL A 467 -26.45 37.90 6.73
C VAL A 467 -27.49 38.88 7.25
N ARG A 468 -27.06 40.14 7.47
CA ARG A 468 -27.99 41.21 7.85
C ARG A 468 -28.74 41.64 6.58
N ILE A 469 -30.05 41.42 6.57
CA ILE A 469 -30.91 41.91 5.48
C ILE A 469 -30.79 43.44 5.45
N HIS A 470 -30.37 43.99 4.32
CA HIS A 470 -30.36 45.43 4.11
C HIS A 470 -31.81 45.94 4.14
N ARG A 471 -32.14 46.72 5.16
CA ARG A 471 -33.45 47.34 5.35
C ARG A 471 -33.36 48.80 4.93
N ASN A 472 -34.39 49.32 4.26
CA ASN A 472 -34.39 50.72 3.86
C ASN A 472 -34.57 51.64 5.11
N PRO A 473 -33.62 52.53 5.41
CA PRO A 473 -33.69 53.42 6.57
C PRO A 473 -34.79 54.48 6.44
N LEU A 474 -35.12 54.92 5.22
CA LEU A 474 -36.20 55.90 4.99
C LEU A 474 -37.58 55.34 5.39
N LYS A 475 -37.75 54.02 5.31
CA LYS A 475 -38.98 53.32 5.72
C LYS A 475 -38.95 52.86 7.20
N LYS A 476 -37.78 52.80 7.85
CA LYS A 476 -37.62 52.34 9.24
C LYS A 476 -36.89 53.37 10.09
N SER A 477 -37.63 54.15 10.87
CA SER A 477 -37.12 55.22 11.73
C SER A 477 -35.98 54.76 12.67
N ALA A 478 -36.12 53.62 13.34
CA ALA A 478 -35.07 53.10 14.23
C ALA A 478 -33.74 52.80 13.51
N LEU A 479 -33.81 52.37 12.25
CA LEU A 479 -32.62 52.15 11.43
C LEU A 479 -32.03 53.48 10.96
N MET A 480 -32.87 54.44 10.57
CA MET A 480 -32.42 55.79 10.24
C MET A 480 -31.72 56.45 11.43
N VAL A 481 -32.29 56.36 12.63
CA VAL A 481 -31.68 56.92 13.85
C VAL A 481 -30.37 56.22 14.19
N LYS A 482 -30.28 54.90 13.98
CA LYS A 482 -29.04 54.14 14.16
C LYS A 482 -27.93 54.55 13.19
N LEU A 483 -28.28 54.93 11.96
CA LEU A 483 -27.33 55.35 10.92
C LEU A 483 -27.02 56.86 10.98
N ASN A 484 -28.03 57.67 11.27
CA ASN A 484 -27.98 59.12 11.37
C ASN A 484 -28.90 59.59 12.53
N PRO A 485 -28.35 59.75 13.74
CA PRO A 485 -29.12 60.22 14.90
C PRO A 485 -29.74 61.61 14.71
N TYR A 486 -29.11 62.49 13.94
CA TYR A 486 -29.57 63.86 13.71
C TYR A 486 -30.88 63.92 12.90
N ALA A 487 -31.19 62.87 12.13
CA ALA A 487 -32.47 62.73 11.44
C ALA A 487 -33.67 62.78 12.41
N ALA A 488 -33.52 62.35 13.66
CA ALA A 488 -34.57 62.46 14.68
C ALA A 488 -34.85 63.92 15.07
N VAL A 489 -33.80 64.73 15.18
CA VAL A 489 -33.88 66.15 15.52
C VAL A 489 -34.58 66.92 14.41
N ILE A 490 -34.12 66.74 13.16
CA ILE A 490 -34.73 67.37 11.98
C ILE A 490 -36.19 66.97 11.86
N LYS A 491 -36.51 65.68 11.99
CA LYS A 491 -37.90 65.20 11.88
C LYS A 491 -38.80 65.78 12.97
N ARG A 492 -38.31 65.90 14.20
CA ARG A 492 -39.05 66.53 15.30
C ARG A 492 -39.27 68.02 15.06
N ALA A 493 -38.23 68.74 14.63
CA ALA A 493 -38.34 70.16 14.28
C ALA A 493 -39.36 70.39 13.15
N ALA A 494 -39.34 69.56 12.11
CA ALA A 494 -40.28 69.61 11.00
C ALA A 494 -41.74 69.33 11.44
N ILE A 495 -41.96 68.33 12.29
CA ILE A 495 -43.31 68.03 12.83
C ILE A 495 -43.84 69.19 13.69
N LEU A 496 -42.98 69.77 14.53
CA LEU A 496 -43.36 70.93 15.35
C LEU A 496 -43.70 72.14 14.48
N ALA A 497 -42.93 72.41 13.42
CA ALA A 497 -43.20 73.47 12.46
C ALA A 497 -44.54 73.26 11.72
N GLN A 498 -44.81 72.04 11.23
CA GLN A 498 -46.09 71.71 10.58
C GLN A 498 -47.29 71.84 11.52
N ARG A 499 -47.18 71.37 12.76
CA ARG A 499 -48.25 71.54 13.78
C ARG A 499 -48.52 73.00 14.10
N LYS A 500 -47.49 73.85 14.07
CA LYS A 500 -47.64 75.30 14.26
C LYS A 500 -48.39 75.94 13.09
N GLN A 501 -48.11 75.52 11.86
CA GLN A 501 -48.85 75.98 10.67
C GLN A 501 -50.33 75.55 10.71
N GLN A 502 -50.63 74.29 11.06
CA GLN A 502 -52.01 73.79 11.18
C GLN A 502 -52.82 74.40 12.33
N LYS A 503 -52.16 75.03 13.31
CA LYS A 503 -52.86 75.77 14.38
C LYS A 503 -53.14 77.23 14.00
N ASN A 504 -52.45 77.75 12.98
CA ASN A 504 -52.50 79.15 12.56
C ASN A 504 -53.28 79.36 11.25
N GLY A 505 -53.69 78.29 10.57
CA GLY A 505 -54.70 78.29 9.51
C GLY A 505 -55.85 77.40 9.94
#